data_AF-A0A3M1MIN2-F1
#
_entry.id   AF-A0A3M1MIN2-F1
#
_cell.length_a   1.000
_cell.length_b   1.000
_cell.length_c   1.000
_cell.angle_alpha   90.00
_cell.angle_beta   90.00
_cell.angle_gamma   90.00
#
_symmetry.space_group_name_H-M   'P 1'
#
loop_
_entity.id
_entity.type
_entity.pdbx_description
1 polymer ?
#
loop_
_entity_poly.entity_id
_entity_poly.type
_entity_poly.pdbx_seq_one_letter_code
_entity_poly.pdbx_strand_id
1 'polypeptide(L)' 'PCIEICQGPECGEFGGPELLAELRSLGIAAEPGHCQGLCHYAPVAVVGEKHLGDATIQGIKTTLALAS' A
#
# COMPACT_ATOMS: atom_id res chain seq x y z
N PRO A 1 7.87 -6.51 8.32
CA PRO A 1 8.17 -5.43 7.33
C PRO A 1 7.23 -4.25 7.53
N CYS A 2 7.71 -3.02 7.39
CA CYS A 2 6.86 -1.82 7.43
C CYS A 2 5.99 -1.75 6.17
N ILE A 3 4.72 -1.35 6.31
CA ILE A 3 3.80 -1.17 5.18
C ILE A 3 3.31 0.28 5.19
N GLU A 4 3.50 0.98 4.10
CA GLU A 4 3.03 2.34 3.91
C GLU A 4 2.14 2.43 2.68
N ILE A 5 0.95 3.01 2.82
CA ILE A 5 0.01 3.20 1.70
C ILE A 5 0.02 4.65 1.27
N CYS A 6 0.42 4.92 0.03
CA CYS A 6 0.49 6.26 -0.53
C CYS A 6 -0.85 7.00 -0.38
N GLN A 7 -0.83 8.19 0.23
CA GLN A 7 -1.99 9.06 0.39
C GLN A 7 -1.91 10.32 -0.52
N GLY A 8 -1.10 10.28 -1.57
CA GLY A 8 -1.08 11.35 -2.59
C GLY A 8 -2.43 11.46 -3.32
N PRO A 9 -2.74 12.60 -3.97
CA PRO A 9 -4.07 12.88 -4.53
C PRO A 9 -4.63 11.74 -5.39
N GLU A 10 -3.85 11.27 -6.37
CA GLU A 10 -4.24 10.18 -7.26
C GLU A 10 -4.50 8.88 -6.48
N CYS A 11 -3.59 8.47 -5.60
CA CYS A 11 -3.84 7.30 -4.75
C CYS A 11 -5.05 7.49 -3.83
N GLY A 12 -5.35 8.73 -3.43
CA GLY A 12 -6.58 9.10 -2.73
C GLY A 12 -7.84 8.79 -3.54
N GLU A 13 -7.83 9.10 -4.84
CA GLU A 13 -8.96 8.84 -5.75
C GLU A 13 -9.04 7.37 -6.20
N PHE A 14 -7.91 6.66 -6.23
CA PHE A 14 -7.81 5.27 -6.71
C PHE A 14 -7.76 4.22 -5.57
N GLY A 15 -8.25 4.54 -4.37
CA GLY A 15 -8.51 3.53 -3.34
C GLY A 15 -7.42 3.34 -2.28
N GLY A 16 -6.43 4.23 -2.19
CA GLY A 16 -5.37 4.21 -1.18
C GLY A 16 -5.88 4.31 0.27
N PRO A 17 -6.80 5.24 0.60
CA PRO A 17 -7.40 5.31 1.93
C PRO A 17 -8.18 4.05 2.31
N GLU A 18 -8.92 3.49 1.35
CA GLU A 18 -9.71 2.27 1.50
C GLU A 18 -8.80 1.07 1.74
N LEU A 19 -7.71 0.94 0.95
CA LEU A 19 -6.71 -0.11 1.12
C LEU A 19 -6.05 -0.05 2.50
N LEU A 20 -5.71 1.16 2.99
CA LEU A 20 -5.16 1.36 4.32
C LEU A 20 -6.15 0.94 5.41
N ALA A 21 -7.42 1.33 5.28
CA ALA A 21 -8.47 0.94 6.22
C ALA A 21 -8.72 -0.57 6.22
N GLU A 22 -8.73 -1.20 5.05
CA GLU A 22 -8.93 -2.64 4.91
C GLU A 22 -7.77 -3.42 5.54
N LEU A 23 -6.50 -3.05 5.30
CA LEU A 23 -5.35 -3.66 5.96
C LEU A 23 -5.47 -3.61 7.49
N ARG A 24 -5.82 -2.44 8.03
CA ARG A 24 -6.00 -2.24 9.46
C ARG A 24 -7.15 -3.08 10.02
N SER A 25 -8.25 -3.19 9.29
CA SER A 25 -9.38 -4.05 9.67
C SER A 25 -9.01 -5.54 9.73
N LEU A 26 -8.04 -5.96 8.91
CA LEU A 26 -7.50 -7.32 8.88
C LEU A 26 -6.42 -7.55 9.96
N GLY A 27 -6.15 -6.57 10.82
CA GLY A 27 -5.11 -6.64 11.84
C GLY A 27 -3.69 -6.54 11.28
N ILE A 28 -3.54 -6.08 10.03
CA ILE A 28 -2.23 -5.87 9.40
C ILE A 28 -1.81 -4.43 9.69
N ALA A 29 -0.68 -4.27 10.39
CA ALA A 29 -0.11 -2.96 10.68
C ALA A 29 0.34 -2.29 9.37
N ALA A 30 -0.33 -1.19 9.03
CA ALA A 30 -0.03 -0.35 7.88
C ALA A 30 -0.26 1.12 8.23
N GLU A 31 0.60 1.98 7.69
CA GLU A 31 0.65 3.40 7.97
C GLU A 31 0.34 4.22 6.70
N PRO A 32 -0.19 5.44 6.85
CA PRO A 32 -0.29 6.37 5.72
C PRO A 32 1.11 6.79 5.26
N GLY A 33 1.38 6.62 3.97
CA GLY A 33 2.64 7.00 3.34
C GLY A 33 2.55 8.28 2.51
N HIS A 34 3.69 8.89 2.24
CA HIS A 34 3.81 10.04 1.34
C HIS A 34 3.60 9.66 -0.14
N CYS A 35 3.42 10.67 -1.00
CA CYS A 35 3.36 10.47 -2.44
C CYS A 35 4.65 9.80 -2.96
N GLN A 36 4.49 8.72 -3.73
CA GLN A 36 5.61 7.95 -4.29
C GLN A 36 5.97 8.36 -5.73
N GLY A 37 5.24 9.31 -6.34
CA GLY A 37 5.49 9.74 -7.72
C GLY A 37 5.14 8.69 -8.79
N LEU A 38 4.48 7.59 -8.41
CA LEU A 38 4.13 6.45 -9.26
C LEU A 38 2.64 6.44 -9.60
N CYS A 39 2.05 7.62 -9.87
CA CYS A 39 0.60 7.78 -10.03
C CYS A 39 -0.02 6.91 -11.13
N HIS A 40 0.75 6.57 -12.17
CA HIS A 40 0.29 5.67 -13.23
C HIS A 40 -0.04 4.24 -12.73
N TYR A 41 0.45 3.87 -11.55
CA TYR A 41 0.19 2.60 -10.89
C TYR A 41 -0.59 2.77 -9.58
N ALA A 42 -1.38 3.83 -9.43
CA ALA A 42 -2.19 4.03 -8.24
C ALA A 42 -3.25 2.91 -8.10
N PRO A 43 -3.54 2.42 -6.88
CA PRO A 43 -2.93 2.82 -5.61
C PRO A 43 -1.55 2.20 -5.40
N VAL A 44 -0.65 2.93 -4.72
CA VAL A 44 0.73 2.48 -4.47
C VAL A 44 0.94 2.15 -2.99
N ALA A 45 1.54 0.99 -2.73
CA ALA A 45 2.00 0.57 -1.41
C ALA A 45 3.53 0.41 -1.38
N VAL A 46 4.15 0.67 -0.25
CA VAL A 46 5.54 0.34 0.04
C VAL A 46 5.55 -0.76 1.10
N VAL A 47 6.18 -1.89 0.81
CA VAL A 47 6.31 -3.03 1.72
C VAL A 47 7.79 -3.28 1.96
N GLY A 48 8.30 -2.78 3.08
CA GLY A 48 9.74 -2.70 3.34
C GLY A 48 10.41 -1.74 2.33
N GLU A 49 11.26 -2.28 1.45
CA GLU A 49 11.95 -1.51 0.40
C GLU A 49 11.30 -1.66 -0.97
N LYS A 50 10.18 -2.38 -1.08
CA LYS A 50 9.53 -2.68 -2.35
C LYS A 50 8.33 -1.80 -2.59
N HIS A 51 8.30 -1.12 -3.73
CA HIS A 51 7.11 -0.46 -4.26
C HIS A 51 6.22 -1.47 -4.96
N LEU A 52 4.94 -1.46 -4.60
CA LEU A 52 3.88 -2.22 -5.23
C LEU A 52 2.88 -1.23 -5.85
N GLY A 53 2.84 -1.21 -7.17
CA GLY A 53 1.78 -0.56 -7.93
C GLY A 53 0.53 -1.44 -8.02
N ASP A 54 -0.60 -0.84 -8.41
CA ASP A 54 -1.92 -1.50 -8.47
C ASP A 54 -2.19 -2.31 -7.18
N ALA A 55 -1.85 -1.69 -6.04
CA ALA A 55 -1.69 -2.39 -4.79
C ALA A 55 -3.02 -2.99 -4.31
N THR A 56 -2.97 -4.28 -3.98
CA THR A 56 -4.11 -5.02 -3.42
C THR A 56 -3.70 -5.69 -2.11
N ILE A 57 -4.66 -6.06 -1.28
CA ILE A 57 -4.43 -6.84 -0.06
C ILE A 57 -3.65 -8.13 -0.37
N GLN A 58 -4.00 -8.83 -1.46
CA GLN A 58 -3.32 -10.07 -1.83
C GLN A 58 -1.88 -9.81 -2.28
N GLY A 59 -1.65 -8.75 -3.07
CA GLY A 59 -0.31 -8.35 -3.48
C GLY A 59 0.58 -8.06 -2.27
N ILE A 60 0.08 -7.26 -1.32
CA ILE A 60 0.77 -6.92 -0.08
C ILE A 60 1.08 -8.16 0.75
N LYS A 61 0.10 -9.06 0.98
CA LYS A 61 0.31 -10.31 1.72
C LYS A 61 1.38 -11.20 1.06
N THR A 62 1.36 -11.28 -0.26
CA THR A 62 2.37 -12.02 -1.03
C THR A 62 3.76 -11.40 -0.82
N THR A 63 3.88 -10.08 -0.92
CA THR A 63 5.15 -9.38 -0.70
C THR A 63 5.68 -9.55 0.73
N LEU A 64 4.80 -9.53 1.74
CA LEU A 64 5.16 -9.80 3.14
C LEU A 64 5.72 -11.22 3.34
N ALA A 65 5.07 -12.22 2.74
CA ALA A 65 5.49 -13.62 2.85
C ALA A 65 6.86 -13.86 2.18
N LEU A 66 7.17 -13.13 1.11
CA LEU A 66 8.47 -13.18 0.44
C LEU A 66 9.59 -12.42 1.17
N ALA A 67 9.24 -11.63 2.19
CA ALA A 67 10.17 -10.84 2.99
C ALA A 67 10.44 -11.46 4.38
N SER A 68 9.90 -12.65 4.64
CA SER A 68 10.12 -13.47 5.85
C SER A 68 11.10 -14.60 5.55
#